data_AF-A0A7I7VQ92-F1
#
_entry.id   AF-A0A7I7VQ92-F1
#
_cell.length_a   1.000
_cell.length_b   1.000
_cell.length_c   1.000
_cell.angle_alpha   90.00
_cell.angle_beta   90.00
_cell.angle_gamma   90.00
#
_symmetry.space_group_name_H-M   'P 1'
#
loop_
_entity.id
_entity.type
_entity.pdbx_description
1 polymer ?
#
loop_
_entity_poly.entity_id
_entity_poly.type
_entity_poly.pdbx_seq_one_letter_code
_entity_poly.pdbx_strand_id
1 'polypeptide(L)'
;MRHAQLYYLASEPPRRSDFDSHSSKSLTNVKVPLQPGVPWVFQTTLDDPARWALVSASGALRVPPNFHCEIAVESVASRSLTAEVTRNAAWPGDRTRIATARGEG
;
A
#
# COMPACT_ATOMS: atom_id res chain seq x y z
N MET A 1 -15.99 -7.76 -14.94
CA MET A 1 -14.58 -7.31 -14.79
C MET A 1 -14.15 -7.52 -13.34
N ARG A 2 -12.96 -8.09 -13.09
CA ARG A 2 -12.44 -8.28 -11.72
C ARG A 2 -11.61 -7.05 -11.34
N HIS A 3 -11.88 -6.48 -10.17
CA HIS A 3 -11.15 -5.30 -9.67
C HIS A 3 -10.42 -5.66 -8.38
N ALA A 4 -9.29 -5.02 -8.13
CA ALA A 4 -8.63 -5.01 -6.84
C ALA A 4 -8.93 -3.68 -6.13
N GLN A 5 -8.97 -3.74 -4.80
CA GLN A 5 -9.05 -2.60 -3.91
C GLN A 5 -7.67 -2.42 -3.29
N LEU A 6 -7.00 -1.34 -3.66
CA LEU A 6 -5.75 -0.95 -3.03
C LEU A 6 -6.05 0.12 -2.00
N TYR A 7 -5.39 0.01 -0.86
CA TYR A 7 -5.44 0.93 0.24
C TYR A 7 -4.02 1.40 0.50
N TYR A 8 -3.74 2.68 0.36
CA TYR A 8 -2.45 3.25 0.71
C TYR A 8 -2.64 4.43 1.63
N LEU A 9 -1.63 4.71 2.44
CA LEU A 9 -1.61 5.84 3.34
C LEU A 9 -1.46 7.14 2.52
N ALA A 10 -2.57 7.83 2.25
CA ALA A 10 -2.55 9.07 1.49
C ALA A 10 -2.27 10.29 2.35
N SER A 11 -2.74 10.26 3.60
CA SER A 11 -2.48 11.30 4.59
C SER A 11 -1.83 10.68 5.81
N GLU A 12 -0.67 11.21 6.22
CA GLU A 12 0.01 10.70 7.39
C GLU A 12 -0.66 11.20 8.69
N PRO A 13 -1.14 10.30 9.55
CA PRO A 13 -1.69 10.72 10.82
C PRO A 13 -0.57 11.19 11.76
N PRO A 14 -0.83 12.22 12.60
CA PRO A 14 0.16 12.75 13.53
C PRO A 14 0.62 11.71 14.57
N ARG A 15 -0.24 10.72 14.88
CA ARG A 15 0.08 9.62 15.81
C ARG A 15 -0.45 8.29 15.28
N ARG A 16 0.24 7.20 15.63
CA ARG A 16 -0.22 5.84 15.31
C ARG A 16 -1.56 5.51 15.97
N SER A 17 -1.80 6.01 17.18
CA SER A 17 -3.10 5.85 17.86
C SER A 17 -4.27 6.51 17.10
N ASP A 18 -4.03 7.60 16.36
CA ASP A 18 -5.04 8.22 15.49
C ASP A 18 -5.36 7.31 14.30
N PHE A 19 -4.34 6.62 13.76
CA PHE A 19 -4.55 5.61 12.74
C PHE A 19 -5.32 4.40 13.27
N ASP A 20 -4.94 3.85 14.42
CA ASP A 20 -5.62 2.70 15.00
C ASP A 20 -7.09 3.02 15.31
N SER A 21 -7.38 4.27 15.68
CA SER A 21 -8.75 4.75 15.94
C SER A 21 -9.52 5.10 14.66
N HIS A 22 -8.85 5.66 13.64
CA HIS A 22 -9.46 6.22 12.42
C HIS A 22 -8.65 5.96 11.14
N SER A 23 -8.25 4.70 10.92
CA SER A 23 -7.42 4.31 9.76
C SER A 23 -8.04 4.69 8.42
N SER A 24 -9.37 4.62 8.32
CA SER A 24 -10.14 4.99 7.12
C SER A 24 -10.04 6.46 6.73
N LYS A 25 -9.65 7.36 7.64
CA LYS A 25 -9.43 8.79 7.31
C LYS A 25 -8.05 9.03 6.69
N SER A 26 -7.09 8.17 6.99
CA SER A 26 -5.70 8.28 6.52
C SER A 26 -5.46 7.44 5.26
N LEU A 27 -6.18 6.32 5.13
CA LEU A 27 -6.11 5.42 3.99
C LEU A 27 -6.99 5.92 2.85
N THR A 28 -6.42 5.97 1.66
CA THR A 28 -7.19 6.12 0.42
C THR A 28 -7.41 4.78 -0.23
N ASN A 29 -8.67 4.51 -0.59
CA ASN A 29 -9.04 3.34 -1.39
C ASN A 29 -9.03 3.70 -2.88
N VAL A 30 -8.34 2.91 -3.68
CA VAL A 30 -8.38 3.00 -5.14
C VAL A 30 -8.77 1.66 -5.73
N LYS A 31 -9.74 1.70 -6.64
CA LYS A 31 -10.21 0.54 -7.37
C LYS A 31 -9.49 0.47 -8.71
N VAL A 32 -8.61 -0.52 -8.86
CA VAL A 32 -7.86 -0.73 -10.09
C VAL A 32 -8.33 -1.98 -10.82
N PRO A 33 -8.33 -1.98 -12.17
CA PRO A 33 -8.57 -3.19 -12.94
C PRO A 33 -7.45 -4.20 -12.66
N LEU A 34 -7.80 -5.44 -12.33
CA LEU A 34 -6.80 -6.45 -11.98
C LEU A 34 -6.06 -6.93 -13.25
N GLN A 35 -4.82 -6.47 -13.44
CA GLN A 35 -3.93 -6.87 -14.54
C GLN A 35 -2.73 -7.64 -13.99
N PRO A 36 -2.48 -8.88 -14.43
CA PRO A 36 -1.28 -9.63 -14.02
C PRO A 36 -0.03 -9.04 -14.67
N GLY A 37 1.07 -8.96 -13.90
CA GLY A 37 2.37 -8.48 -14.40
C GLY A 37 2.47 -6.97 -14.64
N VAL A 38 1.43 -6.20 -14.34
CA VAL A 38 1.48 -4.73 -14.39
C VAL A 38 1.61 -4.20 -12.95
N PRO A 39 2.72 -3.50 -12.61
CA PRO A 39 2.85 -2.83 -11.33
C PRO A 39 1.95 -1.60 -11.29
N TRP A 40 1.19 -1.43 -10.20
CA TRP A 40 0.53 -0.18 -9.87
C TRP A 40 1.42 0.62 -8.93
N VAL A 41 1.82 1.80 -9.38
CA VAL A 41 2.68 2.71 -8.63
C VAL A 41 1.83 3.83 -8.04
N PHE A 42 1.95 4.04 -6.73
CA PHE A 42 1.27 5.10 -6.00
C PHE A 42 2.32 5.96 -5.31
N GLN A 43 2.29 7.25 -5.57
CA GLN A 43 3.15 8.22 -4.90
C GLN A 43 2.33 9.00 -3.90
N THR A 44 2.89 9.19 -2.70
CA THR A 44 2.28 9.99 -1.66
C THR A 44 3.36 10.69 -0.85
N THR A 45 3.02 11.85 -0.31
CA THR A 45 3.92 12.69 0.46
C THR A 45 3.60 12.53 1.95
N LEU A 46 4.57 12.10 2.74
CA LEU A 46 4.49 12.07 4.20
C LEU A 46 5.03 13.37 4.77
N ASP A 47 4.51 13.77 5.92
CA ASP A 47 5.09 14.91 6.61
C ASP A 47 6.40 14.51 7.31
N ASP A 48 6.48 13.26 7.76
CA ASP A 48 7.64 12.69 8.43
C ASP A 48 7.90 11.23 7.98
N PRO A 49 8.73 11.03 6.95
CA PRO A 49 9.02 9.70 6.40
C PRO A 49 9.73 8.74 7.38
N ALA A 50 10.25 9.23 8.51
CA ALA A 50 10.82 8.41 9.59
C ALA A 50 9.75 7.68 10.44
N ARG A 51 8.47 8.04 10.31
CA ARG A 51 7.39 7.45 11.10
C ARG A 51 7.02 6.05 10.61
N TRP A 52 6.22 5.94 9.55
CA TRP A 52 5.78 4.68 8.94
C TRP A 52 4.81 4.96 7.79
N ALA A 53 4.90 4.14 6.74
CA ALA A 53 3.97 4.08 5.63
C ALA A 53 3.28 2.71 5.58
N LEU A 54 2.04 2.69 5.11
CA LEU A 54 1.29 1.45 4.92
C LEU A 54 0.66 1.41 3.53
N VAL A 55 0.84 0.29 2.84
CA VAL A 55 0.10 -0.08 1.64
C VAL A 55 -0.49 -1.48 1.83
N SER A 56 -1.73 -1.65 1.41
CA SER A 56 -2.46 -2.90 1.47
C SER A 56 -3.18 -3.10 0.15
N ALA A 57 -3.00 -4.27 -0.45
CA ALA A 57 -3.72 -4.68 -1.64
C ALA A 57 -4.66 -5.83 -1.28
N SER A 58 -5.95 -5.65 -1.54
CA SER A 58 -6.94 -6.69 -1.39
C SER A 58 -7.73 -6.89 -2.69
N GLY A 59 -8.10 -8.13 -2.96
CA GLY A 59 -8.83 -8.47 -4.16
C GLY A 59 -10.01 -9.36 -3.82
N ALA A 60 -11.20 -9.03 -4.30
CA ALA A 60 -12.37 -9.91 -4.22
C ALA A 60 -12.26 -11.02 -5.27
N LEU A 61 -11.24 -11.86 -5.14
CA LEU A 61 -10.92 -12.93 -6.08
C LEU A 61 -11.09 -14.30 -5.41
N ARG A 62 -11.84 -15.18 -6.08
CA ARG A 62 -12.02 -16.59 -5.68
C ARG A 62 -10.70 -17.39 -5.68
N VAL A 63 -9.70 -16.92 -6.41
CA VAL A 63 -8.34 -17.48 -6.44
C VAL A 63 -7.42 -16.42 -5.85
N PRO A 64 -6.60 -16.72 -4.82
CA PRO A 64 -5.74 -15.72 -4.18
C PRO A 64 -4.88 -15.05 -5.26
N PRO A 65 -5.13 -13.77 -5.56
CA PRO A 65 -4.25 -12.99 -6.40
C PRO A 65 -3.00 -12.73 -5.58
N ASN A 66 -1.87 -13.33 -5.93
CA ASN A 66 -0.64 -12.99 -5.22
C ASN A 66 -0.35 -11.53 -5.52
N PHE A 67 -0.39 -10.70 -4.49
CA PHE A 67 0.01 -9.30 -4.56
C PHE A 67 1.39 -9.19 -3.93
N HIS A 68 2.32 -8.62 -4.66
CA HIS A 68 3.62 -8.19 -4.22
C HIS A 68 3.51 -6.69 -3.97
N CYS A 69 3.56 -6.28 -2.71
CA CYS A 69 3.54 -4.89 -2.33
C CYS A 69 4.95 -4.52 -1.88
N GLU A 70 5.56 -3.56 -2.56
CA GLU A 70 6.83 -2.95 -2.19
C GLU A 70 6.57 -1.48 -1.86
N ILE A 71 7.30 -0.93 -0.90
CA ILE A 71 7.28 0.51 -0.63
C ILE A 71 8.73 0.98 -0.68
N ALA A 72 9.03 1.83 -1.64
CA ALA A 72 10.27 2.58 -1.73
C ALA A 72 10.09 3.95 -1.07
N VAL A 73 10.92 4.28 -0.09
CA VAL A 73 11.01 5.64 0.47
C VAL A 73 12.18 6.30 -0.24
N GLU A 74 11.89 7.21 -1.18
CA GLU A 74 12.90 7.85 -2.03
C GLU A 74 13.97 8.57 -1.20
N SER A 75 13.55 9.32 -0.18
CA SER A 75 14.42 9.73 0.92
C SER A 75 13.60 10.38 2.04
N VAL A 76 14.15 10.39 3.26
CA VAL A 76 13.53 11.12 4.37
C VAL A 76 13.50 12.64 4.14
N ALA A 77 14.41 13.17 3.30
CA ALA A 77 14.45 14.58 2.97
C ALA A 77 13.36 14.98 1.96
N SER A 78 13.09 14.10 0.99
CA SER A 78 12.10 14.32 -0.06
C SER A 78 10.67 14.11 0.43
N ARG A 79 10.48 13.47 1.58
CA ARG A 79 9.15 13.21 2.16
C ARG A 79 8.22 12.42 1.25
N SER A 80 8.76 11.80 0.20
CA SER A 80 8.03 11.08 -0.82
C SER A 80 8.23 9.59 -0.63
N LEU A 81 7.13 8.85 -0.62
CA LEU A 81 7.16 7.41 -0.82
C LEU A 81 6.48 7.03 -2.12
N THR A 82 6.99 5.94 -2.67
CA THR A 82 6.46 5.25 -3.82
C THR A 82 6.08 3.86 -3.37
N ALA A 83 4.79 3.56 -3.36
CA ALA A 83 4.28 2.21 -3.11
C ALA A 83 3.99 1.53 -4.44
N GLU A 84 4.58 0.37 -4.65
CA GLU A 84 4.42 -0.43 -5.86
C GLU A 84 3.69 -1.72 -5.52
N VAL A 85 2.57 -1.96 -6.18
CA VAL A 85 1.78 -3.18 -6.00
C VAL A 85 1.76 -3.93 -7.32
N THR A 86 2.33 -5.12 -7.35
CA THR A 86 2.36 -5.99 -8.52
C THR A 86 1.60 -7.26 -8.25
N ARG A 87 0.76 -7.74 -9.17
CA ARG A 87 0.16 -9.07 -9.03
C ARG A 87 1.13 -10.15 -9.55
N ASN A 88 1.82 -10.89 -8.67
CA ASN A 88 2.63 -12.04 -9.07
C ASN A 88 1.76 -13.24 -9.46
N ALA A 89 2.21 -14.01 -10.44
CA ALA A 89 1.46 -15.17 -10.95
C ALA A 89 1.62 -16.43 -10.07
N ALA A 90 2.65 -16.49 -9.23
CA ALA A 90 3.04 -17.68 -8.49
C ALA A 90 3.24 -17.38 -7.00
N TRP A 91 2.60 -18.19 -6.16
CA TRP A 91 2.83 -18.55 -4.75
C TRP A 91 1.47 -18.88 -4.08
N PRO A 92 1.39 -19.82 -3.11
CA PRO A 92 0.13 -20.15 -2.45
C PRO A 92 0.01 -19.43 -1.10
N GLY A 93 -1.11 -18.74 -0.84
CA GLY A 93 -1.50 -18.49 0.56
C GLY A 93 -2.42 -17.30 0.83
N ASP A 94 -2.08 -16.09 0.37
CA ASP A 94 -2.67 -14.89 0.95
C ASP A 94 -3.59 -14.11 0.00
N ARG A 95 -4.82 -13.81 0.47
CA ARG A 95 -5.82 -13.02 -0.28
C ARG A 95 -5.58 -11.51 -0.15
N THR A 96 -4.78 -11.10 0.83
CA THR A 96 -4.46 -9.73 1.16
C THR A 96 -2.97 -9.64 1.47
N ARG A 97 -2.27 -8.67 0.90
CA ARG A 97 -0.89 -8.37 1.27
C ARG A 97 -0.79 -6.94 1.76
N ILE A 98 -0.23 -6.80 2.95
CA ILE A 98 0.07 -5.52 3.58
C ILE A 98 1.60 -5.38 3.54
N ALA A 99 2.10 -4.32 2.94
CA ALA A 99 3.47 -3.89 3.11
C ALA A 99 3.48 -2.65 4.00
N THR A 100 4.37 -2.66 4.99
CA THR A 100 4.61 -1.52 5.88
C THR A 100 6.07 -1.18 5.74
N ALA A 101 6.37 0.03 5.30
CA ALA A 101 7.74 0.55 5.35
C ALA A 101 7.84 1.49 6.55
N ARG A 102 8.94 1.40 7.27
CA ARG A 102 9.32 2.40 8.25
C ARG A 102 10.55 3.07 7.70
N GLY A 103 10.58 4.40 7.61
CA GLY A 103 11.86 5.08 7.41
C GLY A 103 12.74 4.73 8.59
N GLU A 104 13.79 3.96 8.36
CA GLU A 104 14.88 3.90 9.32
C GLU A 104 15.50 5.29 9.36
N GLY A 105 15.42 5.93 10.54
CA GLY A 105 16.04 7.21 10.82
C GLY A 105 17.51 7.05 11.17
#